data_AF-A0A165ID36-F1
#
_entry.id   AF-A0A165ID36-F1
#
_cell.length_a   1.000
_cell.length_b   1.000
_cell.length_c   1.000
_cell.angle_alpha   90.00
_cell.angle_beta   90.00
_cell.angle_gamma   90.00
#
_symmetry.space_group_name_H-M   'P 1'
#
loop_
_entity.id
_entity.type
_entity.pdbx_description
1 polymer ?
#
loop_
_entity_poly.entity_id
_entity_poly.type
_entity_poly.pdbx_seq_one_letter_code
_entity_poly.pdbx_strand_id
1 'polypeptide(L)'
;MGAELAAHPPYVTTAFSFMTPLTVSAANRNIWNVFVNGKWYRQRYRNARVCNLDEPATFEFIQKAQKYGISADGFDEVPFACPLHTDLDFVYTLNLDKKVVTVSTWEALPGGALTISVLQLDLKDVREPKDLDLENFRRNGAQPLSKYTEKTAHLQMAVGADTDLRIEIEPPTSMNELQFGIFVDFVFQWKFFFDDRLAWAPPSPLFDTLAIAILRLAAWDFEVSPKVGRESLALISSPMAYPSWNAPSDQIYWFHGFLIVQCADLITPSSRLAGVKLAQDQVQNQCAKGRRVHAILISLESVAFAEIDEKSTRCSSAVPLVTNTSTTTCSPGFRILTHVLTSPCWKEDLALSEQSFLSTLPPELLSMVLDTLEPLDNVSLAQASSVLARWYYSSIPQMDKMSILRFYTSFPCCGISSDVKDDCIWCTSCFTWQHVSCIGGELPEFSSSGSTISIPSCNRCGSEEDEKGLVPGALGVTDRRRRGMGCRVRAHNRTYYMKLDTRTFAQHDYAIYFNGQLSGLVYKLESAGWE
;
A
#
# COMPACT_ATOMS: atom_id res chain seq x y z
N MET A 1 -62.30 2.46 -16.50
CA MET A 1 -61.71 1.80 -17.69
C MET A 1 -60.66 2.76 -18.22
N GLY A 2 -59.36 2.66 -17.99
CA GLY A 2 -58.48 1.55 -17.62
C GLY A 2 -57.17 1.88 -18.36
N ALA A 3 -56.31 2.70 -17.75
CA ALA A 3 -55.06 3.14 -18.34
C ALA A 3 -53.91 2.31 -17.75
N GLU A 4 -53.25 1.52 -18.59
CA GLU A 4 -52.09 0.71 -18.22
C GLU A 4 -50.85 1.58 -18.07
N LEU A 5 -50.35 1.62 -16.83
CA LEU A 5 -49.02 2.08 -16.46
C LEU A 5 -47.97 1.07 -16.96
N ALA A 6 -47.08 1.49 -17.85
CA ALA A 6 -45.86 0.75 -18.17
C ALA A 6 -44.86 0.91 -17.02
N ALA A 7 -44.91 -0.02 -16.07
CA ALA A 7 -43.92 -0.16 -15.01
C ALA A 7 -42.59 -0.67 -15.59
N HIS A 8 -41.49 -0.01 -15.20
CA HIS A 8 -40.14 -0.53 -15.33
C HIS A 8 -40.04 -1.91 -14.66
N PRO A 9 -39.34 -2.90 -15.26
CA PRO A 9 -39.20 -4.21 -14.64
C PRO A 9 -38.34 -4.11 -13.37
N PRO A 10 -38.69 -4.82 -12.30
CA PRO A 10 -37.93 -4.81 -11.07
C PRO A 10 -36.55 -5.46 -11.27
N TYR A 11 -35.55 -4.86 -10.62
CA TYR A 11 -34.22 -5.42 -10.42
C TYR A 11 -34.33 -6.91 -10.07
N VAL A 12 -33.78 -7.76 -10.93
CA VAL A 12 -33.56 -9.18 -10.61
C VAL A 12 -32.51 -9.22 -9.51
N THR A 13 -32.97 -9.46 -8.28
CA THR A 13 -32.17 -9.88 -7.14
C THR A 13 -31.47 -11.17 -7.53
N THR A 14 -30.25 -11.06 -8.07
CA THR A 14 -29.47 -12.22 -8.48
C THR A 14 -28.91 -12.83 -7.21
N ALA A 15 -29.42 -14.02 -6.87
CA ALA A 15 -29.05 -14.78 -5.69
C ALA A 15 -27.53 -14.94 -5.59
N PHE A 16 -27.02 -14.61 -4.41
CA PHE A 16 -25.64 -14.79 -4.01
C PHE A 16 -25.25 -16.27 -4.07
N SER A 17 -24.35 -16.62 -4.99
CA SER A 17 -23.59 -17.86 -4.89
C SER A 17 -22.34 -17.56 -4.06
N PHE A 18 -22.48 -17.65 -2.73
CA PHE A 18 -21.34 -17.72 -1.83
C PHE A 18 -20.62 -19.06 -2.06
N MET A 19 -19.29 -19.05 -1.91
CA MET A 19 -18.44 -20.22 -2.00
C MET A 19 -19.10 -21.42 -1.32
N THR A 20 -19.38 -22.46 -2.10
CA THR A 20 -19.83 -23.75 -1.58
C THR A 20 -18.80 -24.26 -0.56
N PRO A 21 -19.24 -24.81 0.58
CA PRO A 21 -18.32 -25.43 1.52
C PRO A 21 -17.63 -26.58 0.79
N LEU A 22 -16.31 -26.47 0.64
CA LEU A 22 -15.50 -27.48 -0.04
C LEU A 22 -15.57 -28.77 0.75
N THR A 23 -16.38 -29.70 0.25
CA THR A 23 -16.40 -31.09 0.68
C THR A 23 -15.10 -31.77 0.24
N VAL A 24 -14.51 -32.45 1.22
CA VAL A 24 -13.28 -33.26 1.22
C VAL A 24 -12.97 -34.01 -0.08
N SER A 25 -11.70 -33.87 -0.52
CA SER A 25 -10.87 -34.80 -1.33
C SER A 25 -10.34 -34.28 -2.68
N ALA A 26 -9.28 -33.45 -2.65
CA ALA A 26 -8.21 -33.44 -3.67
C ALA A 26 -7.02 -32.60 -3.15
N ALA A 27 -5.91 -33.25 -2.76
CA ALA A 27 -4.60 -32.69 -2.37
C ALA A 27 -4.60 -31.33 -1.61
N ASN A 28 -4.40 -31.36 -0.30
CA ASN A 28 -4.32 -30.14 0.53
C ASN A 28 -3.23 -29.19 0.01
N ARG A 29 -3.63 -27.95 -0.26
CA ARG A 29 -2.76 -26.92 -0.84
C ARG A 29 -2.10 -26.17 0.31
N ASN A 30 -1.01 -26.75 0.81
CA ASN A 30 -0.31 -26.22 1.98
C ASN A 30 1.12 -25.81 1.62
N ILE A 31 1.74 -25.00 2.48
CA ILE A 31 3.17 -24.67 2.38
C ILE A 31 3.82 -24.59 3.76
N TRP A 32 5.10 -24.93 3.81
CA TRP A 32 5.95 -24.74 4.99
C TRP A 32 6.88 -23.55 4.83
N ASN A 33 6.85 -22.66 5.82
CA ASN A 33 7.90 -21.71 6.15
C ASN A 33 8.71 -22.27 7.34
N VAL A 34 10.03 -22.14 7.29
CA VAL A 34 10.92 -22.47 8.40
C VAL A 34 11.83 -21.29 8.68
N PHE A 35 11.93 -20.90 9.95
CA PHE A 35 12.88 -19.89 10.41
C PHE A 35 13.92 -20.54 11.32
N VAL A 36 15.19 -20.41 10.95
CA VAL A 36 16.31 -20.99 11.69
C VAL A 36 17.56 -20.14 11.50
N ASN A 37 18.27 -19.88 12.59
CA ASN A 37 19.52 -19.11 12.61
C ASN A 37 19.36 -17.73 11.92
N GLY A 38 18.26 -17.04 12.17
CA GLY A 38 17.99 -15.73 11.59
C GLY A 38 17.58 -15.72 10.10
N LYS A 39 17.38 -16.88 9.48
CA LYS A 39 17.06 -17.00 8.05
C LYS A 39 15.72 -17.69 7.80
N TRP A 40 15.04 -17.25 6.74
CA TRP A 40 13.78 -17.84 6.28
C TRP A 40 14.00 -18.83 5.15
N TYR A 41 13.29 -19.94 5.23
CA TYR A 41 13.28 -20.99 4.24
C TYR A 41 11.84 -21.36 3.90
N ARG A 42 11.57 -21.63 2.63
CA ARG A 42 10.26 -22.02 2.12
C ARG A 42 10.36 -23.34 1.38
N GLN A 43 9.41 -24.23 1.60
CA GLN A 43 9.37 -25.51 0.89
C GLN A 43 9.20 -25.32 -0.64
N ARG A 44 9.97 -26.07 -1.43
CA ARG A 44 9.86 -26.10 -2.90
C ARG A 44 8.56 -26.77 -3.34
N TYR A 45 7.77 -26.06 -4.14
CA TYR A 45 6.46 -26.51 -4.63
C TYR A 45 6.52 -27.68 -5.64
N ARG A 46 7.72 -28.13 -6.06
CA ARG A 46 7.85 -28.84 -7.34
C ARG A 46 7.35 -30.28 -7.41
N ASN A 47 7.01 -30.98 -6.30
CA ASN A 47 6.43 -32.34 -6.29
C ASN A 47 6.02 -32.87 -4.90
N ALA A 48 6.07 -32.05 -3.85
CA ALA A 48 5.81 -32.53 -2.49
C ALA A 48 4.32 -32.39 -2.16
N ARG A 49 3.62 -33.50 -1.93
CA ARG A 49 2.38 -33.48 -1.17
C ARG A 49 2.75 -32.98 0.22
N VAL A 50 2.32 -31.78 0.59
CA VAL A 50 2.55 -31.29 1.94
C VAL A 50 1.65 -32.07 2.88
N CYS A 51 2.28 -32.92 3.70
CA CYS A 51 1.62 -33.67 4.75
C CYS A 51 0.80 -32.73 5.64
N ASN A 52 -0.37 -33.17 6.07
CA ASN A 52 -1.12 -32.44 7.09
C ASN A 52 -0.35 -32.41 8.41
N LEU A 53 -0.69 -31.45 9.27
CA LEU A 53 -0.05 -31.30 10.57
C LEU A 53 -0.17 -32.54 11.46
N ASP A 54 -1.30 -33.23 11.40
CA ASP A 54 -1.61 -34.41 12.21
C ASP A 54 -0.98 -35.71 11.66
N GLU A 55 -0.36 -35.66 10.48
CA GLU A 55 0.34 -36.81 9.94
C GLU A 55 1.62 -37.12 10.74
N PRO A 56 1.89 -38.40 11.08
CA PRO A 56 3.10 -38.79 11.80
C PRO A 56 4.39 -38.30 11.12
N ALA A 57 4.42 -38.22 9.79
CA ALA A 57 5.55 -37.71 9.02
C ALA A 57 5.86 -36.24 9.32
N THR A 58 4.85 -35.41 9.61
CA THR A 58 5.03 -33.99 9.96
C THR A 58 5.62 -33.85 11.35
N PHE A 59 5.15 -34.64 12.31
CA PHE A 59 5.72 -34.69 13.65
C PHE A 59 7.19 -35.15 13.61
N GLU A 60 7.50 -36.19 12.83
CA GLU A 60 8.88 -36.62 12.60
C GLU A 60 9.75 -35.52 11.96
N PHE A 61 9.21 -34.77 11.00
CA PHE A 61 9.89 -33.64 10.39
C PHE A 61 10.23 -32.56 11.42
N ILE A 62 9.27 -32.16 12.27
CA ILE A 62 9.49 -31.17 13.33
C ILE A 62 10.55 -31.66 14.31
N GLN A 63 10.48 -32.92 14.77
CA GLN A 63 11.48 -33.49 15.68
C GLN A 63 12.88 -33.53 15.06
N LYS A 64 12.99 -33.94 13.79
CA LYS A 64 14.28 -33.93 13.05
C LYS A 64 14.81 -32.51 12.92
N ALA A 65 13.95 -31.55 12.57
CA ALA A 65 14.30 -30.14 12.43
C ALA A 65 14.79 -29.54 13.76
N GLN A 66 14.15 -29.88 14.89
CA GLN A 66 14.60 -29.44 16.21
C GLN A 66 15.96 -30.03 16.59
N LYS A 67 16.22 -31.30 16.25
CA LYS A 67 17.44 -32.00 16.67
C LYS A 67 18.64 -31.68 15.79
N TYR A 68 18.42 -31.52 14.48
CA TYR A 68 19.50 -31.45 13.48
C TYR A 68 19.45 -30.19 12.60
N GLY A 69 18.45 -29.32 12.76
CA GLY A 69 18.16 -28.26 11.81
C GLY A 69 17.47 -28.78 10.54
N ILE A 70 17.35 -27.91 9.54
CA ILE A 70 16.77 -28.28 8.24
C ILE A 70 17.87 -28.64 7.24
N SER A 71 17.58 -29.62 6.37
CA SER A 71 18.38 -29.85 5.17
C SER A 71 18.05 -28.79 4.11
N ALA A 72 19.04 -28.42 3.30
CA ALA A 72 18.82 -27.58 2.11
C ALA A 72 17.99 -28.31 1.02
N ASP A 73 17.91 -29.64 1.10
CA ASP A 73 17.12 -30.43 0.17
C ASP A 73 15.62 -30.20 0.39
N GLY A 74 14.97 -29.61 -0.61
CA GLY A 74 13.52 -29.36 -0.61
C GLY A 74 13.08 -27.99 -0.10
N PHE A 75 14.02 -27.12 0.30
CA PHE A 75 13.74 -25.75 0.73
C PHE A 75 14.52 -24.73 -0.10
N ASP A 76 13.92 -23.57 -0.33
CA ASP A 76 14.56 -22.37 -0.88
C ASP A 76 14.72 -21.33 0.23
N GLU A 77 15.91 -20.72 0.32
CA GLU A 77 16.10 -19.53 1.16
C GLU A 77 15.29 -18.36 0.57
N VAL A 78 14.52 -17.69 1.41
CA VAL A 78 13.63 -16.58 1.05
C VAL A 78 13.85 -15.41 2.02
N PRO A 79 13.57 -14.16 1.62
CA PRO A 79 13.82 -13.00 2.50
C PRO A 79 12.86 -12.92 3.70
N PHE A 80 11.65 -13.45 3.56
CA PHE A 80 10.62 -13.48 4.60
C PHE A 80 9.62 -14.61 4.34
N ALA A 81 8.79 -14.90 5.34
CA ALA A 81 7.78 -15.95 5.28
C ALA A 81 6.79 -15.75 4.12
N CYS A 82 6.33 -16.86 3.51
CA CYS A 82 5.23 -16.82 2.56
C CYS A 82 3.91 -16.60 3.33
N PRO A 83 3.08 -15.61 2.96
CA PRO A 83 1.80 -15.36 3.60
C PRO A 83 0.74 -16.37 3.16
N LEU A 84 -0.41 -16.35 3.83
CA LEU A 84 -1.59 -17.14 3.46
C LEU A 84 -2.26 -16.57 2.21
N HIS A 85 -2.10 -17.26 1.08
CA HIS A 85 -2.77 -16.94 -0.18
C HIS A 85 -4.18 -17.53 -0.23
N THR A 86 -5.07 -16.99 -1.06
CA THR A 86 -6.43 -17.55 -1.31
C THR A 86 -6.42 -18.95 -1.94
N ASP A 87 -5.28 -19.35 -2.52
CA ASP A 87 -5.10 -20.66 -3.16
C ASP A 87 -4.54 -21.70 -2.19
N LEU A 88 -4.23 -21.30 -0.96
CA LEU A 88 -3.71 -22.17 0.09
C LEU A 88 -4.78 -22.37 1.17
N ASP A 89 -4.87 -23.60 1.65
CA ASP A 89 -5.76 -23.95 2.75
C ASP A 89 -5.06 -23.63 4.08
N PHE A 90 -3.77 -23.96 4.18
CA PHE A 90 -2.94 -23.70 5.36
C PHE A 90 -1.53 -23.21 4.99
N VAL A 91 -0.99 -22.31 5.83
CA VAL A 91 0.43 -22.00 5.88
C VAL A 91 0.97 -22.42 7.23
N TYR A 92 1.95 -23.32 7.22
CA TYR A 92 2.64 -23.78 8.42
C TYR A 92 3.95 -23.03 8.56
N THR A 93 4.24 -22.54 9.75
CA THR A 93 5.50 -21.84 10.05
C THR A 93 6.17 -22.47 11.26
N LEU A 94 7.34 -23.07 11.04
CA LEU A 94 8.20 -23.60 12.10
C LEU A 94 9.28 -22.58 12.42
N ASN A 95 9.23 -21.95 13.59
CA ASN A 95 10.27 -21.04 14.05
C ASN A 95 11.12 -21.74 15.11
N LEU A 96 12.30 -22.24 14.70
CA LEU A 96 13.19 -22.98 15.57
C LEU A 96 13.90 -22.06 16.58
N ASP A 97 14.16 -20.81 16.20
CA ASP A 97 14.82 -19.82 17.06
C ASP A 97 13.92 -19.43 18.26
N LYS A 98 12.62 -19.25 18.01
CA LYS A 98 11.60 -18.99 19.04
C LYS A 98 10.99 -20.27 19.62
N LYS A 99 11.32 -21.44 19.08
CA LYS A 99 10.77 -22.75 19.42
C LYS A 99 9.24 -22.80 19.37
N VAL A 100 8.65 -22.26 18.31
CA VAL A 100 7.18 -22.28 18.11
C VAL A 100 6.81 -22.85 16.75
N VAL A 101 5.63 -23.45 16.68
CA VAL A 101 4.95 -23.81 15.43
C VAL A 101 3.68 -22.97 15.31
N THR A 102 3.46 -22.41 14.13
CA THR A 102 2.34 -21.52 13.84
C THR A 102 1.57 -22.05 12.63
N VAL A 103 0.25 -21.94 12.69
CA VAL A 103 -0.68 -22.32 11.63
C VAL A 103 -1.53 -21.11 11.26
N SER A 104 -1.44 -20.70 10.00
CA SER A 104 -2.30 -19.66 9.43
C SER A 104 -3.34 -20.31 8.53
N THR A 105 -4.61 -19.98 8.74
CA THR A 105 -5.76 -20.52 7.99
C THR A 105 -6.83 -19.46 7.80
N TRP A 106 -7.69 -19.64 6.79
CA TRP A 106 -8.90 -18.85 6.65
C TRP A 106 -9.96 -19.31 7.66
N GLU A 107 -10.65 -18.35 8.27
CA GLU A 107 -11.76 -18.58 9.20
C GLU A 107 -12.99 -17.78 8.74
N ALA A 108 -14.15 -18.43 8.75
CA ALA A 108 -15.41 -17.80 8.38
C ALA A 108 -16.03 -17.09 9.60
N LEU A 109 -16.24 -15.79 9.47
CA LEU A 109 -16.98 -14.99 10.44
C LEU A 109 -18.49 -15.19 10.29
N PRO A 110 -19.28 -14.94 11.36
CA PRO A 110 -20.73 -14.86 11.26
C PRO A 110 -21.13 -13.87 10.16
N GLY A 111 -21.87 -14.33 9.15
CA GLY A 111 -22.20 -13.52 7.96
C GLY A 111 -21.39 -13.88 6.70
N GLY A 112 -20.48 -14.87 6.77
CA GLY A 112 -19.82 -15.45 5.61
C GLY A 112 -18.57 -14.72 5.11
N ALA A 113 -18.15 -13.65 5.78
CA ALA A 113 -16.86 -13.01 5.53
C ALA A 113 -15.70 -13.90 5.99
N LEU A 114 -14.58 -13.90 5.26
CA LEU A 114 -13.37 -14.63 5.62
C LEU A 114 -12.38 -13.71 6.33
N THR A 115 -11.73 -14.20 7.37
CA THR A 115 -10.62 -13.55 8.09
C THR A 115 -9.44 -14.50 8.20
N ILE A 116 -8.24 -13.98 8.42
CA ILE A 116 -7.07 -14.81 8.72
C ILE A 116 -7.07 -15.16 10.21
N SER A 117 -6.98 -16.44 10.51
CA SER A 117 -6.76 -16.99 11.84
C SER A 117 -5.33 -17.49 11.94
N VAL A 118 -4.61 -17.06 12.98
CA VAL A 118 -3.25 -17.53 13.25
C VAL A 118 -3.20 -18.14 14.64
N LEU A 119 -2.83 -19.41 14.69
CA LEU A 119 -2.75 -20.21 15.90
C LEU A 119 -1.29 -20.62 16.14
N GLN A 120 -0.81 -20.50 17.37
CA GLN A 120 0.59 -20.76 17.71
C GLN A 120 0.71 -21.68 18.92
N LEU A 121 1.57 -22.70 18.81
CA LEU A 121 1.96 -23.59 19.89
C LEU A 121 3.46 -23.50 20.15
N ASP A 122 3.85 -23.64 21.42
CA ASP A 122 5.24 -23.83 21.81
C ASP A 122 5.65 -25.27 21.49
N LEU A 123 6.82 -25.46 20.89
CA LEU A 123 7.28 -26.78 20.47
C LEU A 123 7.51 -27.74 21.65
N LYS A 124 7.67 -27.22 22.88
CA LYS A 124 7.75 -28.06 24.09
C LYS A 124 6.44 -28.78 24.41
N ASP A 125 5.32 -28.26 23.90
CA ASP A 125 3.97 -28.77 24.13
C ASP A 125 3.56 -29.77 23.03
N VAL A 126 4.41 -29.99 22.03
CA VAL A 126 4.22 -30.95 20.93
C VAL A 126 4.99 -32.24 21.25
N ARG A 127 4.30 -33.25 21.79
CA ARG A 127 4.90 -34.51 22.27
C ARG A 127 4.50 -35.73 21.44
N GLU A 128 3.35 -35.68 20.80
CA GLU A 128 2.86 -36.70 19.88
C GLU A 128 2.18 -36.07 18.66
N PRO A 129 2.00 -36.82 17.55
CA PRO A 129 1.37 -36.28 16.34
C PRO A 129 -0.01 -35.64 16.57
N LYS A 130 -0.79 -36.13 17.54
CA LYS A 130 -2.11 -35.59 17.88
C LYS A 130 -2.06 -34.18 18.44
N ASP A 131 -0.93 -33.76 19.01
CA ASP A 131 -0.78 -32.40 19.53
C ASP A 131 -0.75 -31.36 18.41
N LEU A 132 -0.49 -31.79 17.17
CA LEU A 132 -0.48 -30.94 15.99
C LEU A 132 -1.86 -30.82 15.31
N ASP A 133 -2.89 -31.49 15.84
CA ASP A 133 -4.25 -31.36 15.33
C ASP A 133 -4.76 -29.92 15.44
N LEU A 134 -5.50 -29.45 14.44
CA LEU A 134 -5.99 -28.08 14.36
C LEU A 134 -6.90 -27.73 15.55
N GLU A 135 -7.67 -28.69 16.04
CA GLU A 135 -8.49 -28.48 17.25
C GLU A 135 -7.65 -28.31 18.50
N ASN A 136 -6.46 -28.93 18.57
CA ASN A 136 -5.53 -28.72 19.65
C ASN A 136 -4.93 -27.30 19.60
N PHE A 137 -4.56 -26.83 18.40
CA PHE A 137 -4.16 -25.43 18.18
C PHE A 137 -5.25 -24.44 18.61
N ARG A 138 -6.53 -24.72 18.33
CA ARG A 138 -7.64 -23.85 18.75
C ARG A 138 -7.83 -23.83 20.27
N ARG A 139 -7.70 -24.97 20.93
CA ARG A 139 -7.92 -25.12 22.37
C ARG A 139 -6.77 -24.59 23.22
N ASN A 140 -5.54 -24.90 22.81
CA ASN A 140 -4.34 -24.69 23.62
C ASN A 140 -3.37 -23.65 23.03
N GLY A 141 -3.56 -23.29 21.75
CA GLY A 141 -2.69 -22.34 21.07
C GLY A 141 -2.95 -20.89 21.45
N ALA A 142 -1.88 -20.10 21.45
CA ALA A 142 -1.99 -18.66 21.46
C ALA A 142 -2.61 -18.18 20.13
N GLN A 143 -3.30 -17.04 20.18
CA GLN A 143 -3.86 -16.36 19.00
C GLN A 143 -3.14 -15.01 18.82
N PRO A 144 -1.98 -14.94 18.15
CA PRO A 144 -1.18 -13.73 18.08
C PRO A 144 -1.91 -12.53 17.45
N LEU A 145 -2.86 -12.79 16.54
CA LEU A 145 -3.64 -11.74 15.86
C LEU A 145 -4.72 -11.10 16.73
N SER A 146 -5.19 -11.73 17.81
CA SER A 146 -6.28 -11.18 18.64
C SER A 146 -5.93 -9.81 19.23
N LYS A 147 -4.66 -9.61 19.60
CA LYS A 147 -4.12 -8.34 20.11
C LYS A 147 -4.20 -7.18 19.12
N TYR A 148 -4.30 -7.47 17.82
CA TYR A 148 -4.36 -6.45 16.78
C TYR A 148 -5.81 -6.06 16.46
N THR A 149 -6.74 -7.02 16.49
CA THR A 149 -8.17 -6.78 16.29
C THR A 149 -8.77 -5.85 17.35
N GLU A 150 -8.30 -5.93 18.60
CA GLU A 150 -8.71 -5.01 19.67
C GLU A 150 -8.20 -3.58 19.45
N LYS A 151 -7.02 -3.41 18.82
CA LYS A 151 -6.43 -2.11 18.55
C LYS A 151 -7.09 -1.38 17.38
N THR A 152 -7.49 -2.09 16.33
CA THR A 152 -8.16 -1.49 15.16
C THR A 152 -9.54 -0.89 15.50
N ALA A 153 -10.22 -1.37 16.54
CA ALA A 153 -11.45 -0.74 17.03
C ALA A 153 -11.23 0.69 17.55
N HIS A 154 -10.03 1.02 18.05
CA HIS A 154 -9.71 2.36 18.56
C HIS A 154 -9.46 3.40 17.46
N LEU A 155 -9.19 2.99 16.21
CA LEU A 155 -9.13 3.91 15.07
C LEU A 155 -10.47 4.64 14.84
N GLN A 156 -11.59 3.98 15.17
CA GLN A 156 -12.94 4.50 14.98
C GLN A 156 -13.27 5.67 15.93
N MET A 157 -12.43 5.94 16.94
CA MET A 157 -12.70 6.95 17.97
C MET A 157 -11.66 8.07 18.04
N ALA A 158 -10.50 7.94 17.38
CA ALA A 158 -9.36 8.86 17.55
C ALA A 158 -9.24 9.93 16.45
N VAL A 159 -10.22 10.08 15.56
CA VAL A 159 -10.30 11.20 14.63
C VAL A 159 -10.94 12.38 15.37
N GLY A 160 -10.13 13.12 16.13
CA GLY A 160 -10.64 14.27 16.89
C GLY A 160 -9.71 14.87 17.95
N ALA A 161 -8.47 14.39 18.10
CA ALA A 161 -7.50 15.12 18.90
C ALA A 161 -6.95 16.30 18.10
N ASP A 162 -7.06 17.51 18.66
CA ASP A 162 -6.40 18.71 18.16
C ASP A 162 -4.93 18.40 17.90
N THR A 163 -4.48 18.55 16.65
CA THR A 163 -3.11 18.24 16.25
C THR A 163 -2.41 19.52 15.83
N ASP A 164 -1.19 19.70 16.31
CA ASP A 164 -0.43 20.96 16.15
C ASP A 164 0.04 21.20 14.70
N LEU A 165 -0.02 20.17 13.85
CA LEU A 165 0.42 20.24 12.45
C LEU A 165 -0.73 19.91 11.50
N ARG A 166 -1.16 20.91 10.72
CA ARG A 166 -2.07 20.74 9.59
C ARG A 166 -1.27 20.83 8.29
N ILE A 167 -1.48 19.86 7.40
CA ILE A 167 -0.87 19.83 6.07
C ILE A 167 -1.92 20.29 5.08
N GLU A 168 -1.66 21.44 4.46
CA GLU A 168 -2.46 21.93 3.35
C GLU A 168 -2.01 21.23 2.07
N ILE A 169 -2.98 20.80 1.26
CA ILE A 169 -2.70 20.14 -0.02
C ILE A 169 -3.15 21.03 -1.17
N GLU A 170 -2.40 21.01 -2.26
CA GLU A 170 -2.77 21.65 -3.52
C GLU A 170 -3.68 20.74 -4.36
N PRO A 171 -4.42 21.30 -5.35
CA PRO A 171 -5.17 20.49 -6.30
C PRO A 171 -4.28 19.43 -6.98
N PRO A 172 -4.77 18.19 -7.14
CA PRO A 172 -3.96 17.08 -7.63
C PRO A 172 -3.66 17.22 -9.12
N THR A 173 -2.43 16.90 -9.50
CA THR A 173 -1.98 16.89 -10.90
C THR A 173 -2.40 15.59 -11.61
N SER A 174 -2.20 15.54 -12.94
CA SER A 174 -2.37 14.31 -13.73
C SER A 174 -1.51 13.16 -13.18
N MET A 175 -0.30 13.45 -12.72
CA MET A 175 0.57 12.46 -12.11
C MET A 175 -0.01 11.94 -10.80
N ASN A 176 -0.56 12.81 -9.95
CA ASN A 176 -1.16 12.38 -8.68
C ASN A 176 -2.34 11.42 -8.90
N GLU A 177 -3.21 11.68 -9.89
CA GLU A 177 -4.29 10.76 -10.24
C GLU A 177 -3.75 9.38 -10.65
N LEU A 178 -2.67 9.35 -11.43
CA LEU A 178 -2.03 8.11 -11.83
C LEU A 178 -1.36 7.40 -10.63
N GLN A 179 -0.68 8.13 -9.75
CA GLN A 179 -0.11 7.59 -8.51
C GLN A 179 -1.18 6.92 -7.65
N PHE A 180 -2.34 7.55 -7.48
CA PHE A 180 -3.42 6.99 -6.70
C PHE A 180 -3.91 5.65 -7.27
N GLY A 181 -4.00 5.53 -8.60
CA GLY A 181 -4.31 4.26 -9.27
C GLY A 181 -3.21 3.21 -9.09
N ILE A 182 -1.94 3.63 -9.19
CA ILE A 182 -0.78 2.75 -8.99
C ILE A 182 -0.74 2.20 -7.56
N PHE A 183 -1.07 3.00 -6.53
CA PHE A 183 -1.16 2.53 -5.14
C PHE A 183 -2.20 1.42 -4.97
N VAL A 184 -3.38 1.61 -5.54
CA VAL A 184 -4.46 0.61 -5.50
C VAL A 184 -3.99 -0.69 -6.13
N ASP A 185 -3.34 -0.61 -7.30
CA ASP A 185 -2.81 -1.78 -8.01
C ASP A 185 -1.64 -2.43 -7.26
N PHE A 186 -0.80 -1.64 -6.57
CA PHE A 186 0.31 -2.13 -5.76
C PHE A 186 -0.16 -2.93 -4.54
N VAL A 187 -1.10 -2.37 -3.78
CA VAL A 187 -1.73 -3.09 -2.67
C VAL A 187 -2.45 -4.32 -3.20
N PHE A 188 -3.14 -4.24 -4.34
CA PHE A 188 -3.81 -5.39 -4.94
C PHE A 188 -2.85 -6.52 -5.33
N GLN A 189 -1.70 -6.19 -5.93
CA GLN A 189 -0.69 -7.14 -6.36
C GLN A 189 -0.06 -7.85 -5.17
N TRP A 190 0.22 -7.12 -4.08
CA TRP A 190 0.95 -7.62 -2.92
C TRP A 190 0.07 -7.81 -1.68
N LYS A 191 -1.25 -7.85 -1.84
CA LYS A 191 -2.24 -7.84 -0.74
C LYS A 191 -1.98 -8.87 0.37
N PHE A 192 -1.52 -10.07 0.02
CA PHE A 192 -1.27 -11.12 1.01
C PHE A 192 -0.09 -10.78 1.93
N PHE A 193 0.89 -10.02 1.45
CA PHE A 193 1.98 -9.51 2.28
C PHE A 193 1.54 -8.32 3.14
N PHE A 194 0.64 -7.49 2.63
CA PHE A 194 -0.02 -6.47 3.45
C PHE A 194 -0.94 -7.09 4.52
N ASP A 195 -1.60 -8.21 4.26
CA ASP A 195 -2.43 -8.88 5.26
C ASP A 195 -1.61 -9.58 6.37
N ASP A 196 -0.30 -9.81 6.19
CA ASP A 196 0.56 -10.47 7.18
C ASP A 196 1.03 -9.53 8.30
N ARG A 197 0.09 -9.19 9.20
CA ARG A 197 0.31 -8.35 10.38
C ARG A 197 1.42 -8.82 11.32
N LEU A 198 1.74 -10.11 11.34
CA LEU A 198 2.80 -10.63 12.23
C LEU A 198 4.19 -10.26 11.75
N ALA A 199 4.33 -9.98 10.46
CA ALA A 199 5.57 -9.55 9.84
C ALA A 199 5.73 -8.02 9.79
N TRP A 200 4.89 -7.23 10.47
CA TRP A 200 4.94 -5.76 10.40
C TRP A 200 5.87 -5.10 11.43
N ALA A 201 6.14 -5.76 12.56
CA ALA A 201 6.90 -5.14 13.64
C ALA A 201 8.40 -5.02 13.30
N PRO A 202 9.00 -3.81 13.32
CA PRO A 202 10.43 -3.63 13.15
C PRO A 202 11.26 -4.35 14.23
N PRO A 203 12.47 -4.85 13.91
CA PRO A 203 13.02 -4.95 12.56
C PRO A 203 12.30 -6.03 11.73
N SER A 204 11.87 -5.68 10.52
CA SER A 204 11.21 -6.63 9.62
C SER A 204 11.58 -6.35 8.16
N PRO A 205 12.31 -7.27 7.50
CA PRO A 205 12.65 -7.12 6.09
C PRO A 205 11.43 -6.95 5.19
N LEU A 206 10.29 -7.57 5.53
CA LEU A 206 9.06 -7.41 4.78
C LEU A 206 8.53 -5.97 4.92
N PHE A 207 8.51 -5.45 6.15
CA PHE A 207 8.09 -4.08 6.38
C PHE A 207 9.00 -3.10 5.63
N ASP A 208 10.31 -3.28 5.73
CA ASP A 208 11.30 -2.41 5.07
C ASP A 208 11.08 -2.40 3.55
N THR A 209 10.88 -3.58 2.97
CA THR A 209 10.60 -3.78 1.55
C THR A 209 9.31 -3.09 1.14
N LEU A 210 8.19 -3.29 1.84
CA LEU A 210 6.93 -2.64 1.48
C LEU A 210 6.96 -1.13 1.71
N ALA A 211 7.56 -0.66 2.80
CA ALA A 211 7.66 0.76 3.14
C ALA A 211 8.47 1.54 2.10
N ILE A 212 9.63 1.04 1.67
CA ILE A 212 10.43 1.73 0.65
C ILE A 212 9.71 1.78 -0.70
N ALA A 213 8.94 0.74 -1.06
CA ALA A 213 8.15 0.76 -2.28
C ALA A 213 7.04 1.81 -2.22
N ILE A 214 6.32 1.91 -1.08
CA ILE A 214 5.30 2.94 -0.88
C ILE A 214 5.91 4.34 -1.05
N LEU A 215 7.06 4.59 -0.44
CA LEU A 215 7.77 5.87 -0.53
C LEU A 215 8.22 6.18 -1.97
N ARG A 216 8.77 5.19 -2.68
CA ARG A 216 9.16 5.32 -4.09
C ARG A 216 7.98 5.64 -4.99
N LEU A 217 6.86 4.94 -4.83
CA LEU A 217 5.64 5.21 -5.58
C LEU A 217 5.09 6.62 -5.26
N ALA A 218 5.13 7.03 -3.99
CA ALA A 218 4.65 8.34 -3.57
C ALA A 218 5.52 9.50 -4.08
N ALA A 219 6.83 9.29 -4.21
CA ALA A 219 7.78 10.28 -4.71
C ALA A 219 7.98 10.25 -6.23
N TRP A 220 7.31 9.33 -6.94
CA TRP A 220 7.56 9.04 -8.36
C TRP A 220 9.02 8.67 -8.65
N ASP A 221 9.64 7.91 -7.73
CA ASP A 221 11.05 7.49 -7.74
C ASP A 221 11.20 6.02 -8.14
N PHE A 222 10.96 5.77 -9.42
CA PHE A 222 11.03 4.46 -10.05
C PHE A 222 11.39 4.57 -11.54
N GLU A 223 11.65 3.44 -12.19
CA GLU A 223 11.86 3.38 -13.64
C GLU A 223 10.64 2.78 -14.33
N VAL A 224 10.33 3.23 -15.54
CA VAL A 224 9.33 2.62 -16.41
C VAL A 224 10.02 2.06 -17.64
N SER A 225 9.80 0.77 -17.91
CA SER A 225 10.31 0.13 -19.12
C SER A 225 9.20 -0.57 -19.89
N PRO A 226 9.14 -0.43 -21.22
CA PRO A 226 8.23 -1.20 -22.07
C PRO A 226 8.71 -2.64 -22.29
N LYS A 227 9.92 -2.97 -21.84
CA LYS A 227 10.52 -4.31 -22.00
C LYS A 227 10.63 -4.98 -20.64
N VAL A 228 9.92 -6.09 -20.47
CA VAL A 228 10.10 -7.00 -19.34
C VAL A 228 10.68 -8.30 -19.86
N GLY A 229 11.75 -8.79 -19.22
CA GLY A 229 12.31 -10.09 -19.51
C GLY A 229 11.31 -11.21 -19.17
N ARG A 230 11.21 -12.24 -20.02
CA ARG A 230 10.30 -13.38 -19.81
C ARG A 230 10.49 -14.08 -18.46
N GLU A 231 11.71 -14.11 -17.94
CA GLU A 231 12.04 -14.71 -16.64
C GLU A 231 11.44 -13.92 -15.47
N SER A 232 11.52 -12.58 -15.52
CA SER A 232 10.92 -11.71 -14.51
C SER A 232 9.39 -11.81 -14.46
N LEU A 233 8.75 -12.08 -15.61
CA LEU A 233 7.30 -12.25 -15.71
C LEU A 233 6.81 -13.58 -15.11
N ALA A 234 7.58 -14.65 -15.28
CA ALA A 234 7.30 -15.94 -14.67
C ALA A 234 7.36 -15.86 -13.13
N LEU A 235 8.22 -15.00 -12.59
CA LEU A 235 8.37 -14.80 -11.15
C LEU A 235 7.15 -14.10 -10.53
N ILE A 236 6.58 -13.09 -11.19
CA ILE A 236 5.43 -12.32 -10.65
C ILE A 236 4.06 -12.97 -10.89
N SER A 237 3.96 -13.88 -11.87
CA SER A 237 2.73 -14.64 -12.15
C SER A 237 2.48 -15.78 -11.15
N SER A 238 3.50 -16.11 -10.37
CA SER A 238 3.46 -17.23 -9.44
C SER A 238 2.80 -16.81 -8.12
N PRO A 239 1.91 -17.62 -7.53
CA PRO A 239 1.45 -17.41 -6.15
C PRO A 239 2.61 -17.47 -5.14
N MET A 240 3.79 -17.94 -5.57
CA MET A 240 5.04 -17.98 -4.81
C MET A 240 5.95 -16.76 -5.06
N ALA A 241 5.47 -15.74 -5.76
CA ALA A 241 6.18 -14.48 -5.94
C ALA A 241 6.38 -13.79 -4.58
N TYR A 242 7.51 -13.10 -4.42
CA TYR A 242 7.76 -12.24 -3.26
C TYR A 242 8.32 -10.89 -3.72
N PRO A 243 8.02 -9.80 -2.99
CA PRO A 243 8.72 -8.54 -3.12
C PRO A 243 10.24 -8.76 -2.98
N SER A 244 11.02 -8.36 -3.98
CA SER A 244 12.45 -8.68 -4.03
C SER A 244 13.33 -7.44 -4.20
N TRP A 245 12.75 -6.25 -4.10
CA TRP A 245 13.50 -5.02 -4.23
C TRP A 245 14.26 -4.68 -2.94
N ASN A 246 15.40 -4.00 -3.09
CA ASN A 246 16.24 -3.62 -1.98
C ASN A 246 15.57 -2.54 -1.11
N ALA A 247 15.72 -2.68 0.19
CA ALA A 247 15.27 -1.71 1.19
C ALA A 247 16.43 -1.28 2.10
N PRO A 248 16.38 -0.05 2.65
CA PRO A 248 17.29 0.36 3.72
C PRO A 248 17.17 -0.60 4.90
N SER A 249 18.32 -0.97 5.50
CA SER A 249 18.36 -1.81 6.71
C SER A 249 18.09 -1.03 8.00
N ASP A 250 18.20 0.29 7.92
CA ASP A 250 18.06 1.18 9.07
C ASP A 250 16.59 1.62 9.23
N GLN A 251 16.13 1.70 10.48
CA GLN A 251 14.77 2.16 10.79
C GLN A 251 14.59 3.67 10.61
N ILE A 252 15.71 4.41 10.51
CA ILE A 252 15.73 5.86 10.37
C ILE A 252 16.69 6.23 9.24
N TYR A 253 16.19 6.87 8.19
CA TYR A 253 16.99 7.24 7.03
C TYR A 253 16.43 8.46 6.32
N TRP A 254 17.25 9.11 5.50
CA TRP A 254 16.82 10.23 4.67
C TRP A 254 16.27 9.74 3.33
N PHE A 255 15.13 10.30 2.91
CA PHE A 255 14.51 10.02 1.62
C PHE A 255 13.89 11.30 1.05
N HIS A 256 14.35 11.74 -0.13
CA HIS A 256 13.84 12.92 -0.83
C HIS A 256 13.74 14.18 0.05
N GLY A 257 14.71 14.38 0.95
CA GLY A 257 14.76 15.53 1.87
C GLY A 257 13.95 15.38 3.16
N PHE A 258 13.25 14.26 3.35
CA PHE A 258 12.52 13.94 4.57
C PHE A 258 13.28 12.92 5.41
N LEU A 259 13.19 13.06 6.73
CA LEU A 259 13.64 12.04 7.67
C LEU A 259 12.54 10.97 7.81
N ILE A 260 12.79 9.77 7.30
CA ILE A 260 11.87 8.64 7.45
C ILE A 260 12.15 7.97 8.78
N VAL A 261 11.09 7.73 9.56
CA VAL A 261 11.15 6.91 10.77
C VAL A 261 10.12 5.79 10.64
N GLN A 262 10.61 4.57 10.62
CA GLN A 262 9.81 3.36 10.60
C GLN A 262 9.31 3.04 12.01
N CYS A 263 7.98 2.95 12.15
CA CYS A 263 7.31 2.72 13.42
C CYS A 263 6.50 1.41 13.36
N ALA A 264 6.49 0.67 14.47
CA ALA A 264 5.66 -0.53 14.60
C ALA A 264 4.15 -0.22 14.53
N ASP A 265 3.76 0.95 15.06
CA ASP A 265 2.40 1.44 15.15
C ASP A 265 2.45 2.98 15.33
N LEU A 266 1.47 3.69 14.78
CA LEU A 266 1.29 5.15 14.95
C LEU A 266 -0.11 5.52 15.47
N ILE A 267 -0.97 4.53 15.66
CA ILE A 267 -2.36 4.71 16.11
C ILE A 267 -2.36 5.29 17.52
N THR A 268 -1.61 4.64 18.43
CA THR A 268 -1.57 5.09 19.82
C THR A 268 -0.73 6.37 19.96
N PRO A 269 -1.20 7.38 20.72
CA PRO A 269 -0.44 8.61 20.94
C PRO A 269 0.95 8.37 21.52
N SER A 270 1.12 7.34 22.36
CA SER A 270 2.40 6.96 22.95
C SER A 270 3.39 6.42 21.91
N SER A 271 2.96 5.53 21.00
CA SER A 271 3.82 5.03 19.93
C SER A 271 4.18 6.14 18.94
N ARG A 272 3.23 7.04 18.62
CA ARG A 272 3.51 8.20 17.77
C ARG A 272 4.53 9.14 18.42
N LEU A 273 4.38 9.45 19.71
CA LEU A 273 5.34 10.28 20.46
C LEU A 273 6.73 9.63 20.51
N ALA A 274 6.81 8.30 20.63
CA ALA A 274 8.08 7.59 20.57
C ALA A 274 8.78 7.74 19.21
N GLY A 275 8.01 7.65 18.11
CA GLY A 275 8.53 7.92 16.75
C GLY A 275 9.04 9.36 16.58
N VAL A 276 8.29 10.34 17.08
CA VAL A 276 8.71 11.75 17.08
C VAL A 276 10.01 11.93 17.86
N LYS A 277 10.12 11.30 19.04
CA LYS A 277 11.33 11.40 19.87
C LYS A 277 12.55 10.80 19.16
N LEU A 278 12.40 9.65 18.49
CA LEU A 278 13.47 9.05 17.70
C LEU A 278 13.94 9.99 16.57
N ALA A 279 13.00 10.65 15.90
CA ALA A 279 13.32 11.66 14.89
C ALA A 279 14.09 12.85 15.50
N GLN A 280 13.65 13.36 16.65
CA GLN A 280 14.30 14.46 17.36
C GLN A 280 15.74 14.11 17.75
N ASP A 281 15.95 12.93 18.35
CA ASP A 281 17.26 12.46 18.77
C ASP A 281 18.21 12.37 17.56
N GLN A 282 17.72 11.89 16.40
CA GLN A 282 18.52 11.84 15.18
C GLN A 282 18.90 13.23 14.64
N VAL A 283 17.94 14.16 14.62
CA VAL A 283 18.17 15.54 14.14
C VAL A 283 19.17 16.27 15.04
N GLN A 284 19.06 16.15 16.36
CA GLN A 284 19.98 16.78 17.32
C GLN A 284 21.43 16.29 17.15
N ASN A 285 21.60 15.02 16.76
CA ASN A 285 22.92 14.43 16.56
C ASN A 285 23.57 14.79 15.21
N GLN A 286 22.79 15.17 14.19
CA GLN A 286 23.28 15.27 12.81
C GLN A 286 23.13 16.64 12.14
N CYS A 287 22.17 17.49 12.56
CA CYS A 287 21.87 18.72 11.85
C CYS A 287 22.59 19.95 12.41
N ALA A 288 23.06 20.82 11.50
CA ALA A 288 23.53 22.15 11.86
C ALA A 288 22.39 22.97 12.48
N LYS A 289 22.71 23.66 13.57
CA LYS A 289 21.78 24.51 14.33
C LYS A 289 20.97 25.44 13.41
N GLY A 290 19.65 25.43 13.57
CA GLY A 290 18.72 26.41 12.97
C GLY A 290 17.91 25.96 11.74
N ARG A 291 17.99 24.70 11.29
CA ARG A 291 17.16 24.19 10.18
C ARG A 291 15.94 23.41 10.68
N ARG A 292 14.78 23.72 10.12
CA ARG A 292 13.56 22.92 10.24
C ARG A 292 13.75 21.60 9.48
N VAL A 293 13.39 20.49 10.12
CA VAL A 293 13.41 19.15 9.54
C VAL A 293 11.98 18.63 9.45
N HIS A 294 11.62 18.11 8.28
CA HIS A 294 10.37 17.40 8.07
C HIS A 294 10.62 15.90 8.16
N ALA A 295 9.83 15.23 9.00
CA ALA A 295 9.90 13.80 9.20
C ALA A 295 8.59 13.12 8.79
N ILE A 296 8.72 11.93 8.18
CA ILE A 296 7.61 11.05 7.84
C ILE A 296 7.72 9.83 8.75
N LEU A 297 6.80 9.71 9.69
CA LEU A 297 6.64 8.53 10.52
C LEU A 297 5.76 7.55 9.75
N ILE A 298 6.26 6.36 9.45
CA ILE A 298 5.54 5.38 8.63
C ILE A 298 5.39 4.05 9.37
N SER A 299 4.19 3.48 9.30
CA SER A 299 3.86 2.08 9.56
C SER A 299 3.10 1.55 8.34
N LEU A 300 2.93 0.24 8.17
CA LEU A 300 2.09 -0.27 7.06
C LEU A 300 0.60 0.07 7.25
N GLU A 301 0.17 0.34 8.48
CA GLU A 301 -1.23 0.72 8.74
C GLU A 301 -1.51 2.20 8.50
N SER A 302 -0.54 3.04 8.84
CA SER A 302 -0.76 4.47 8.96
C SER A 302 0.53 5.27 8.79
N VAL A 303 0.36 6.53 8.43
CA VAL A 303 1.44 7.51 8.28
C VAL A 303 1.14 8.73 9.15
N ALA A 304 2.16 9.34 9.72
CA ALA A 304 2.07 10.62 10.41
C ALA A 304 3.26 11.50 10.01
N PHE A 305 3.11 12.79 10.21
CA PHE A 305 4.06 13.79 9.79
C PHE A 305 4.53 14.61 10.98
N ALA A 306 5.80 14.93 11.04
CA ALA A 306 6.35 15.77 12.08
C ALA A 306 7.24 16.86 11.52
N GLU A 307 7.14 18.04 12.11
CA GLU A 307 8.03 19.16 11.87
C GLU A 307 8.86 19.38 13.12
N ILE A 308 10.18 19.34 12.98
CA ILE A 308 11.14 19.41 14.07
C ILE A 308 12.03 20.61 13.84
N ASP A 309 12.02 21.55 14.78
CA ASP A 309 12.96 22.66 14.82
C ASP A 309 13.64 22.72 16.21
N GLU A 310 14.55 23.68 16.42
CA GLU A 310 15.31 23.79 17.68
C GLU A 310 14.43 24.10 18.91
N LYS A 311 13.28 24.73 18.70
CA LYS A 311 12.42 25.32 19.74
C LYS A 311 11.11 24.57 19.90
N SER A 312 10.67 23.87 18.88
CA SER A 312 9.35 23.26 18.79
C SER A 312 9.36 21.98 17.99
N THR A 313 8.39 21.12 18.29
CA THR A 313 8.11 19.95 17.47
C THR A 313 6.61 19.81 17.36
N ARG A 314 6.13 19.74 16.13
CA ARG A 314 4.71 19.61 15.81
C ARG A 314 4.50 18.29 15.09
N CYS A 315 3.38 17.63 15.36
CA CYS A 315 3.08 16.33 14.75
C CYS A 315 1.60 16.27 14.36
N SER A 316 1.33 15.69 13.19
CA SER A 316 -0.02 15.44 12.70
C SER A 316 -0.67 14.26 13.43
N SER A 317 -1.98 14.09 13.21
CA SER A 317 -2.63 12.81 13.51
C SER A 317 -2.10 11.71 12.60
N ALA A 318 -2.29 10.45 13.02
CA ALA A 318 -2.04 9.30 12.17
C ALA A 318 -3.15 9.19 11.12
N VAL A 319 -2.76 9.09 9.85
CA VAL A 319 -3.64 8.94 8.71
C VAL A 319 -3.58 7.49 8.23
N PRO A 320 -4.72 6.80 8.01
CA PRO A 320 -4.73 5.42 7.54
C PRO A 320 -4.05 5.28 6.16
N LEU A 321 -3.00 4.46 6.11
CA LEU A 321 -2.20 4.18 4.92
C LEU A 321 -2.71 2.95 4.17
N VAL A 322 -2.91 1.82 4.86
CA VAL A 322 -3.53 0.62 4.28
C VAL A 322 -4.79 0.30 5.07
N THR A 323 -5.90 0.22 4.34
CA THR A 323 -7.27 -0.02 4.83
C THR A 323 -7.86 -1.22 4.09
N ASN A 324 -8.99 -1.75 4.57
CA ASN A 324 -9.68 -2.89 3.93
C ASN A 324 -10.06 -2.62 2.46
N THR A 325 -10.24 -1.35 2.09
CA THR A 325 -10.61 -0.92 0.75
C THR A 325 -9.42 -0.53 -0.12
N SER A 326 -8.18 -0.62 0.39
CA SER A 326 -6.98 -0.17 -0.34
C SER A 326 -6.67 -0.95 -1.63
N THR A 327 -7.34 -2.09 -1.85
CA THR A 327 -7.31 -2.85 -3.12
C THR A 327 -8.27 -2.33 -4.18
N THR A 328 -9.19 -1.44 -3.83
CA THR A 328 -10.22 -0.88 -4.72
C THR A 328 -10.25 0.65 -4.74
N THR A 329 -9.83 1.31 -3.66
CA THR A 329 -9.80 2.77 -3.52
C THR A 329 -8.46 3.23 -2.95
N CYS A 330 -8.00 4.40 -3.38
CA CYS A 330 -6.76 4.99 -2.85
C CYS A 330 -7.04 5.56 -1.46
N SER A 331 -6.30 5.07 -0.45
CA SER A 331 -6.44 5.46 0.95
C SER A 331 -6.05 6.92 1.19
N PRO A 332 -6.53 7.52 2.31
CA PRO A 332 -6.12 8.87 2.70
C PRO A 332 -4.60 9.02 2.87
N GLY A 333 -3.94 8.02 3.45
CA GLY A 333 -2.51 8.02 3.72
C GLY A 333 -1.67 8.04 2.44
N PHE A 334 -2.06 7.28 1.41
CA PHE A 334 -1.37 7.33 0.11
C PHE A 334 -1.54 8.69 -0.57
N ARG A 335 -2.71 9.33 -0.45
CA ARG A 335 -2.98 10.65 -1.02
C ARG A 335 -2.11 11.72 -0.39
N ILE A 336 -2.15 11.85 0.94
CA ILE A 336 -1.35 12.86 1.64
C ILE A 336 0.15 12.63 1.44
N LEU A 337 0.62 11.37 1.45
CA LEU A 337 2.02 11.04 1.21
C LEU A 337 2.47 11.46 -0.18
N THR A 338 1.61 11.26 -1.19
CA THR A 338 1.84 11.72 -2.56
C THR A 338 1.97 13.25 -2.62
N HIS A 339 1.04 13.98 -2.00
CA HIS A 339 1.11 15.44 -1.96
C HIS A 339 2.39 15.93 -1.26
N VAL A 340 2.74 15.36 -0.10
CA VAL A 340 3.95 15.72 0.64
C VAL A 340 5.23 15.51 -0.18
N LEU A 341 5.31 14.41 -0.95
CA LEU A 341 6.53 14.07 -1.68
C LEU A 341 6.61 14.72 -3.08
N THR A 342 5.48 15.04 -3.72
CA THR A 342 5.45 15.52 -5.11
C THR A 342 4.85 16.91 -5.32
N SER A 343 4.21 17.50 -4.32
CA SER A 343 3.79 18.92 -4.34
C SER A 343 4.77 19.76 -3.52
N PRO A 344 4.93 21.06 -3.87
CA PRO A 344 5.70 22.01 -3.07
C PRO A 344 5.09 22.30 -1.68
N CYS A 345 3.88 21.81 -1.36
CA CYS A 345 3.10 22.21 -0.18
C CYS A 345 3.84 22.07 1.18
N TRP A 346 4.89 21.25 1.26
CA TRP A 346 5.68 21.09 2.48
C TRP A 346 7.20 21.18 2.26
N LYS A 347 7.61 21.81 1.14
CA LYS A 347 9.01 22.02 0.73
C LYS A 347 9.39 23.51 0.60
N GLU A 348 8.55 24.42 1.08
CA GLU A 348 8.62 25.87 0.80
C GLU A 348 9.93 26.56 1.19
N ASP A 349 10.59 26.14 2.28
CA ASP A 349 11.85 26.74 2.75
C ASP A 349 13.00 26.58 1.73
N LEU A 350 12.94 25.58 0.84
CA LEU A 350 13.92 25.40 -0.25
C LEU A 350 13.65 26.37 -1.41
N ALA A 351 12.38 26.59 -1.75
CA ALA A 351 11.95 27.40 -2.90
C ALA A 351 12.23 28.90 -2.73
N LEU A 352 12.14 29.43 -1.50
CA LEU A 352 12.41 30.83 -1.21
C LEU A 352 13.90 31.20 -1.31
N SER A 353 14.80 30.22 -1.19
CA SER A 353 16.25 30.43 -1.28
C SER A 353 16.78 30.43 -2.72
N GLU A 354 16.00 29.91 -3.67
CA GLU A 354 16.40 29.76 -5.08
C GLU A 354 16.04 31.02 -5.88
N GLN A 355 16.92 32.03 -5.88
CA GLN A 355 17.01 32.97 -7.00
C GLN A 355 17.63 32.25 -8.20
N SER A 356 16.88 31.32 -8.79
CA SER A 356 17.38 30.43 -9.83
C SER A 356 17.15 31.00 -11.22
N PHE A 357 18.20 31.05 -12.04
CA PHE A 357 18.12 31.32 -13.49
C PHE A 357 17.16 30.36 -14.22
N LEU A 358 16.83 29.22 -13.63
CA LEU A 358 15.86 28.27 -14.19
C LEU A 358 14.45 28.86 -14.28
N SER A 359 14.12 29.84 -13.42
CA SER A 359 12.84 30.57 -13.49
C SER A 359 12.72 31.48 -14.71
N THR A 360 13.85 31.80 -15.38
CA THR A 360 13.87 32.62 -16.59
C THR A 360 14.02 31.80 -17.87
N LEU A 361 14.20 30.48 -17.77
CA LEU A 361 14.25 29.60 -18.94
C LEU A 361 12.86 29.41 -19.54
N PRO A 362 12.72 29.43 -20.88
CA PRO A 362 11.49 29.03 -21.54
C PRO A 362 11.08 27.60 -21.18
N PRO A 363 9.78 27.33 -20.95
CA PRO A 363 9.23 26.00 -20.70
C PRO A 363 9.72 24.92 -21.69
N GLU A 364 9.90 25.31 -22.94
CA GLU A 364 10.32 24.41 -24.02
C GLU A 364 11.74 23.88 -23.80
N LEU A 365 12.64 24.72 -23.27
CA LEU A 365 14.01 24.28 -22.93
C LEU A 365 14.00 23.32 -21.74
N LEU A 366 13.18 23.61 -20.73
CA LEU A 366 13.03 22.74 -19.56
C LEU A 366 12.45 21.38 -19.95
N SER A 367 11.43 21.35 -20.82
CA SER A 367 10.89 20.11 -21.37
C SER A 367 11.96 19.33 -22.12
N MET A 368 12.72 19.97 -23.01
CA MET A 368 13.79 19.29 -23.74
C MET A 368 14.86 18.71 -22.82
N VAL A 369 15.22 19.39 -21.73
CA VAL A 369 16.16 18.82 -20.74
C VAL A 369 15.56 17.57 -20.12
N LEU A 370 14.33 17.64 -19.62
CA LEU A 370 13.67 16.48 -19.01
C LEU A 370 13.50 15.30 -19.99
N ASP A 371 13.21 15.59 -21.25
CA ASP A 371 13.04 14.58 -22.31
C ASP A 371 14.36 13.90 -22.71
N THR A 372 15.51 14.52 -22.43
CA THR A 372 16.83 13.97 -22.78
C THR A 372 17.48 13.14 -21.69
N LEU A 373 17.00 13.25 -20.45
CA LEU A 373 17.59 12.58 -19.29
C LEU A 373 17.00 11.19 -19.07
N GLU A 374 17.82 10.30 -18.53
CA GLU A 374 17.33 9.01 -18.03
C GLU A 374 16.34 9.24 -16.86
N PRO A 375 15.37 8.35 -16.64
CA PRO A 375 14.34 8.53 -15.60
C PRO A 375 14.87 8.87 -14.20
N LEU A 376 15.99 8.27 -13.78
CA LEU A 376 16.61 8.52 -12.48
C LEU A 376 17.32 9.88 -12.40
N ASP A 377 17.92 10.32 -13.50
CA ASP A 377 18.56 11.62 -13.58
C ASP A 377 17.52 12.73 -13.53
N ASN A 378 16.34 12.51 -14.11
CA ASN A 378 15.21 13.41 -14.02
C ASN A 378 14.71 13.62 -12.58
N VAL A 379 14.59 12.55 -11.79
CA VAL A 379 14.22 12.64 -10.37
C VAL A 379 15.29 13.42 -9.60
N SER A 380 16.56 13.10 -9.81
CA SER A 380 17.69 13.79 -9.16
C SER A 380 17.72 15.29 -9.51
N LEU A 381 17.43 15.62 -10.78
CA LEU A 381 17.33 16.99 -11.24
C LEU A 381 16.12 17.72 -10.62
N ALA A 382 14.98 17.06 -10.51
CA ALA A 382 13.79 17.59 -9.85
C ALA A 382 14.06 17.88 -8.35
N GLN A 383 14.81 17.01 -7.67
CA GLN A 383 15.21 17.23 -6.27
C GLN A 383 16.17 18.41 -6.08
N ALA A 384 16.96 18.74 -7.11
CA ALA A 384 17.97 19.78 -7.03
C ALA A 384 17.40 21.21 -7.17
N SER A 385 16.16 21.36 -7.63
CA SER A 385 15.51 22.68 -7.69
C SER A 385 14.00 22.60 -7.54
N SER A 386 13.45 23.51 -6.74
CA SER A 386 12.01 23.70 -6.55
C SER A 386 11.25 24.01 -7.86
N VAL A 387 11.88 24.76 -8.78
CA VAL A 387 11.30 25.08 -10.09
C VAL A 387 11.21 23.81 -10.93
N LEU A 388 12.30 23.04 -11.01
CA LEU A 388 12.35 21.80 -11.77
C LEU A 388 11.42 20.73 -11.17
N ALA A 389 11.30 20.65 -9.84
CA ALA A 389 10.33 19.79 -9.17
C ALA A 389 8.89 20.10 -9.63
N ARG A 390 8.50 21.38 -9.64
CA ARG A 390 7.16 21.79 -10.09
C ARG A 390 6.90 21.37 -11.54
N TRP A 391 7.88 21.54 -12.43
CA TRP A 391 7.76 21.12 -13.82
C TRP A 391 7.69 19.59 -13.95
N TYR A 392 8.61 18.87 -13.31
CA TYR A 392 8.68 17.41 -13.33
C TYR A 392 7.36 16.78 -12.88
N TYR A 393 6.84 17.20 -11.72
CA TYR A 393 5.61 16.66 -11.12
C TYR A 393 4.31 17.20 -11.75
N SER A 394 4.38 18.22 -12.62
CA SER A 394 3.22 18.69 -13.39
C SER A 394 2.90 17.81 -14.61
N SER A 395 3.82 16.93 -15.00
CA SER A 395 3.72 16.04 -16.17
C SER A 395 3.87 14.57 -15.79
N ILE A 396 3.83 13.66 -16.76
CA ILE A 396 4.09 12.22 -16.56
C ILE A 396 5.34 11.83 -17.38
N PRO A 397 6.53 12.27 -16.95
CA PRO A 397 7.71 12.29 -17.82
C PRO A 397 8.17 10.89 -18.26
N GLN A 398 7.90 9.86 -17.44
CA GLN A 398 8.30 8.48 -17.74
C GLN A 398 7.33 7.72 -18.65
N MET A 399 6.18 8.32 -19.00
CA MET A 399 5.16 7.73 -19.88
C MET A 399 4.86 8.70 -21.02
N ASP A 400 5.82 8.82 -21.95
CA ASP A 400 5.78 9.76 -23.08
C ASP A 400 4.43 9.76 -23.81
N LYS A 401 3.90 10.96 -24.08
CA LYS A 401 2.61 11.23 -24.75
C LYS A 401 1.37 10.63 -24.07
N MET A 402 1.47 10.24 -22.80
CA MET A 402 0.30 9.87 -22.00
C MET A 402 -0.31 11.12 -21.34
N SER A 403 -1.63 11.28 -21.45
CA SER A 403 -2.37 12.23 -20.63
C SER A 403 -3.56 11.56 -19.94
N ILE A 404 -3.85 12.00 -18.71
CA ILE A 404 -4.99 11.50 -17.94
C ILE A 404 -6.25 12.22 -18.40
N LEU A 405 -7.33 11.47 -18.64
CA LEU A 405 -8.59 12.02 -19.13
C LEU A 405 -9.63 12.21 -18.03
N ARG A 406 -9.53 11.43 -16.95
CA ARG A 406 -10.51 11.41 -15.86
C ARG A 406 -9.82 11.28 -14.52
N PHE A 407 -10.33 12.04 -13.56
CA PHE A 407 -9.79 12.21 -12.22
C PHE A 407 -10.74 11.62 -11.17
N TYR A 408 -11.30 10.44 -11.39
CA TYR A 408 -12.32 9.87 -10.50
C TYR A 408 -11.77 9.53 -9.11
N THR A 409 -10.47 9.32 -8.98
CA THR A 409 -9.84 9.05 -7.70
C THR A 409 -9.67 10.34 -6.91
N SER A 410 -9.17 11.39 -7.55
CA SER A 410 -8.94 12.72 -6.96
C SER A 410 -10.22 13.53 -6.74
N PHE A 411 -11.06 13.61 -7.78
CA PHE A 411 -12.31 14.36 -7.88
C PHE A 411 -13.50 13.40 -8.02
N PRO A 412 -13.89 12.70 -6.95
CA PRO A 412 -14.97 11.72 -6.98
C PRO A 412 -16.35 12.26 -7.37
N CYS A 413 -16.55 13.58 -7.38
CA CYS A 413 -17.83 14.21 -7.71
C CYS A 413 -18.18 14.12 -9.21
N CYS A 414 -17.20 14.34 -10.10
CA CYS A 414 -17.43 14.34 -11.55
C CYS A 414 -16.25 13.77 -12.36
N GLY A 415 -15.10 13.52 -11.74
CA GLY A 415 -13.90 13.02 -12.40
C GLY A 415 -13.27 13.98 -13.40
N ILE A 416 -13.54 15.27 -13.29
CA ILE A 416 -12.93 16.33 -14.11
C ILE A 416 -11.90 17.04 -13.23
N SER A 417 -10.71 17.32 -13.78
CA SER A 417 -9.74 18.17 -13.09
C SER A 417 -10.14 19.63 -13.25
N SER A 418 -9.93 20.42 -12.21
CA SER A 418 -10.24 21.84 -12.21
C SER A 418 -9.22 22.61 -13.04
N ASP A 419 -9.52 22.84 -14.32
CA ASP A 419 -8.78 23.82 -15.11
C ASP A 419 -9.29 25.24 -14.77
N VAL A 420 -8.70 25.82 -13.72
CA VAL A 420 -8.46 27.27 -13.55
C VAL A 420 -9.60 28.16 -12.99
N LYS A 421 -10.86 27.74 -12.79
CA LYS A 421 -11.90 28.70 -12.29
C LYS A 421 -13.00 28.21 -11.35
N ASP A 422 -13.04 26.93 -11.01
CA ASP A 422 -14.10 26.42 -10.13
C ASP A 422 -13.65 26.45 -8.67
N ASP A 423 -14.51 26.99 -7.80
CA ASP A 423 -14.33 26.89 -6.36
C ASP A 423 -14.31 25.41 -5.97
N CYS A 424 -13.13 24.94 -5.58
CA CYS A 424 -12.90 23.58 -5.15
C CYS A 424 -12.64 23.55 -3.65
N ILE A 425 -13.19 22.54 -3.00
CA ILE A 425 -12.92 22.24 -1.60
C ILE A 425 -12.28 20.87 -1.48
N TRP A 426 -11.48 20.66 -0.45
CA TRP A 426 -10.89 19.35 -0.17
C TRP A 426 -11.28 18.84 1.22
N CYS A 427 -11.34 17.52 1.36
CA CYS A 427 -11.69 16.86 2.61
C CYS A 427 -10.45 16.61 3.47
N THR A 428 -10.41 17.12 4.71
CA THR A 428 -9.27 16.91 5.62
C THR A 428 -9.11 15.48 6.10
N SER A 429 -10.17 14.67 6.02
CA SER A 429 -10.13 13.25 6.44
C SER A 429 -9.63 12.31 5.34
N CYS A 430 -10.03 12.53 4.08
CA CYS A 430 -9.71 11.62 2.99
C CYS A 430 -8.88 12.22 1.86
N PHE A 431 -8.55 13.52 1.93
CA PHE A 431 -7.70 14.23 0.98
C PHE A 431 -8.23 14.16 -0.46
N THR A 432 -9.54 14.03 -0.64
CA THR A 432 -10.19 14.15 -1.95
C THR A 432 -10.69 15.56 -2.19
N TRP A 433 -10.77 15.93 -3.46
CA TRP A 433 -11.23 17.23 -3.92
C TRP A 433 -12.65 17.14 -4.48
N GLN A 434 -13.42 18.21 -4.32
CA GLN A 434 -14.78 18.31 -4.81
C GLN A 434 -15.03 19.73 -5.35
N HIS A 435 -15.74 19.81 -6.47
CA HIS A 435 -16.23 21.09 -6.95
C HIS A 435 -17.45 21.50 -6.11
N VAL A 436 -17.48 22.75 -5.67
CA VAL A 436 -18.61 23.34 -4.94
C VAL A 436 -19.90 23.21 -5.75
N SER A 437 -19.81 23.44 -7.08
CA SER A 437 -20.92 23.29 -8.02
C SER A 437 -21.50 21.87 -8.07
N CYS A 438 -20.68 20.83 -7.82
CA CYS A 438 -21.12 19.43 -7.85
C CYS A 438 -21.85 19.01 -6.57
N ILE A 439 -21.60 19.69 -5.45
CA ILE A 439 -22.20 19.36 -4.15
C ILE A 439 -23.40 20.25 -3.80
N GLY A 440 -23.71 21.26 -4.62
CA GLY A 440 -24.87 22.14 -4.46
C GLY A 440 -24.79 23.05 -3.24
N GLY A 441 -23.58 23.30 -2.71
CA GLY A 441 -23.37 24.13 -1.52
C GLY A 441 -23.06 25.59 -1.85
N GLU A 442 -23.52 26.50 -0.99
CA GLU A 442 -22.96 27.85 -0.91
C GLU A 442 -21.62 27.79 -0.17
N LEU A 443 -20.59 28.50 -0.66
CA LEU A 443 -19.32 28.60 0.04
C LEU A 443 -19.52 29.26 1.41
N PRO A 444 -18.83 28.79 2.47
CA PRO A 444 -18.77 29.54 3.71
C PRO A 444 -18.25 30.96 3.42
N GLU A 445 -18.91 32.01 3.92
CA GLU A 445 -18.61 33.43 3.68
C GLU A 445 -17.20 33.92 4.13
N PHE A 446 -16.29 33.01 4.49
CA PHE A 446 -14.96 33.27 5.03
C PHE A 446 -13.85 32.98 4.00
N SER A 447 -13.92 33.51 2.79
CA SER A 447 -12.85 33.38 1.80
C SER A 447 -12.30 34.74 1.39
N SER A 448 -11.46 35.33 2.25
CA SER A 448 -10.57 36.41 1.83
C SER A 448 -9.35 35.81 1.12
N SER A 449 -9.28 36.02 -0.19
CA SER A 449 -8.09 36.00 -1.05
C SER A 449 -7.06 34.87 -0.82
N GLY A 450 -7.16 33.81 -1.62
CA GLY A 450 -6.00 32.98 -2.03
C GLY A 450 -5.79 31.64 -1.34
N SER A 451 -6.50 31.33 -0.24
CA SER A 451 -6.36 30.04 0.47
C SER A 451 -7.35 28.99 -0.04
N THR A 452 -6.87 27.78 -0.33
CA THR A 452 -7.70 26.60 -0.63
C THR A 452 -8.64 26.28 0.53
N ILE A 453 -9.92 26.01 0.24
CA ILE A 453 -10.95 25.79 1.26
C ILE A 453 -10.98 24.30 1.63
N SER A 454 -10.88 23.99 2.92
CA SER A 454 -10.94 22.62 3.44
C SER A 454 -12.24 22.37 4.23
N ILE A 455 -12.81 21.17 4.10
CA ILE A 455 -13.94 20.71 4.93
C ILE A 455 -13.51 19.52 5.82
N PRO A 456 -14.06 19.40 7.04
CA PRO A 456 -13.68 18.32 7.97
C PRO A 456 -13.93 16.92 7.41
N SER A 457 -15.06 16.71 6.76
CA SER A 457 -15.48 15.40 6.25
C SER A 457 -16.40 15.57 5.04
N CYS A 458 -16.26 14.71 4.03
CA CYS A 458 -17.10 14.72 2.84
C CYS A 458 -18.13 13.59 2.88
N ASN A 459 -19.12 13.64 1.98
CA ASN A 459 -20.20 12.64 1.92
C ASN A 459 -19.73 11.19 1.70
N ARG A 460 -18.47 10.96 1.30
CA ARG A 460 -17.86 9.62 1.18
C ARG A 460 -17.15 9.14 2.43
N CYS A 461 -16.73 10.02 3.32
CA CYS A 461 -16.15 9.59 4.60
C CYS A 461 -17.23 8.93 5.49
N GLY A 462 -18.50 9.29 5.32
CA GLY A 462 -19.60 8.77 6.14
C GLY A 462 -20.09 7.34 5.83
N SER A 463 -19.53 6.63 4.83
CA SER A 463 -19.85 5.21 4.65
C SER A 463 -19.02 4.36 5.61
N GLU A 464 -19.68 3.65 6.53
CA GLU A 464 -19.09 2.77 7.57
C GLU A 464 -18.09 1.69 7.05
N GLU A 465 -17.95 1.54 5.72
CA GLU A 465 -17.01 0.62 5.08
C GLU A 465 -15.62 1.23 4.83
N ASP A 466 -15.51 2.56 4.65
CA ASP A 466 -14.25 3.23 4.26
C ASP A 466 -13.37 3.64 5.46
N GLU A 467 -13.93 3.71 6.67
CA GLU A 467 -13.23 4.15 7.89
C GLU A 467 -12.65 3.00 8.74
N LYS A 468 -12.80 1.75 8.31
CA LYS A 468 -12.31 0.59 9.09
C LYS A 468 -10.83 0.36 8.80
N GLY A 469 -10.01 0.42 9.84
CA GLY A 469 -8.60 0.00 9.80
C GLY A 469 -8.44 -1.42 9.24
N LEU A 470 -7.24 -1.75 8.79
CA LEU A 470 -6.98 -3.03 8.12
C LEU A 470 -7.24 -4.21 9.08
N VAL A 471 -8.26 -5.02 8.76
CA VAL A 471 -8.54 -6.30 9.40
C VAL A 471 -7.73 -7.38 8.67
N PRO A 472 -7.01 -8.27 9.37
CA PRO A 472 -6.21 -9.32 8.74
C PRO A 472 -7.03 -10.18 7.75
N GLY A 473 -6.61 -10.19 6.49
CA GLY A 473 -7.25 -10.98 5.43
C GLY A 473 -8.32 -10.25 4.64
N ALA A 474 -8.71 -9.04 5.04
CA ALA A 474 -9.75 -8.28 4.36
C ALA A 474 -9.36 -7.92 2.92
N LEU A 475 -8.07 -7.68 2.65
CA LEU A 475 -7.60 -7.42 1.28
C LEU A 475 -7.72 -8.68 0.42
N GLY A 476 -7.41 -9.85 0.99
CA GLY A 476 -7.57 -11.17 0.39
C GLY A 476 -8.98 -11.49 -0.12
N VAL A 477 -10.03 -10.93 0.49
CA VAL A 477 -11.44 -11.15 0.10
C VAL A 477 -11.81 -10.45 -1.21
N THR A 478 -11.04 -9.43 -1.62
CA THR A 478 -11.35 -8.66 -2.83
C THR A 478 -11.07 -9.49 -4.08
N ASP A 479 -12.12 -10.03 -4.69
CA ASP A 479 -12.04 -10.77 -5.94
C ASP A 479 -11.55 -9.87 -7.09
N ARG A 480 -10.76 -10.45 -7.99
CA ARG A 480 -10.31 -9.88 -9.27
C ARG A 480 -11.46 -9.27 -10.07
N ARG A 481 -12.69 -9.79 -9.92
CA ARG A 481 -13.90 -9.30 -10.62
C ARG A 481 -14.40 -7.94 -10.14
N ARG A 482 -14.05 -7.51 -8.93
CA ARG A 482 -14.44 -6.20 -8.37
C ARG A 482 -13.47 -5.07 -8.76
N ARG A 483 -12.47 -5.35 -9.60
CA ARG A 483 -11.49 -4.37 -10.02
C ARG A 483 -12.14 -3.29 -10.90
N GLY A 484 -11.81 -2.02 -10.61
CA GLY A 484 -12.21 -0.87 -11.42
C GLY A 484 -11.68 -0.94 -12.86
N MET A 485 -12.23 -0.12 -13.74
CA MET A 485 -11.98 -0.12 -15.19
C MET A 485 -10.54 0.23 -15.62
N GLY A 486 -9.61 0.45 -14.68
CA GLY A 486 -8.29 1.04 -14.94
C GLY A 486 -8.38 2.56 -15.10
N CYS A 487 -7.22 3.20 -15.26
CA CYS A 487 -7.17 4.65 -15.48
C CYS A 487 -7.47 4.96 -16.96
N ARG A 488 -8.37 5.91 -17.24
CA ARG A 488 -8.66 6.34 -18.62
C ARG A 488 -7.62 7.35 -19.07
N VAL A 489 -6.82 6.95 -20.05
CA VAL A 489 -5.67 7.71 -20.54
C VAL A 489 -5.79 7.96 -22.04
N ARG A 490 -5.14 9.02 -22.52
CA ARG A 490 -4.89 9.24 -23.94
C ARG A 490 -3.42 8.98 -24.20
N ALA A 491 -3.14 8.11 -25.16
CA ALA A 491 -1.78 7.85 -25.65
C ALA A 491 -1.83 7.84 -27.19
N HIS A 492 -0.84 8.44 -27.85
CA HIS A 492 -0.77 8.47 -29.33
C HIS A 492 -2.10 8.88 -30.03
N ASN A 493 -2.77 9.91 -29.50
CA ASN A 493 -4.07 10.42 -29.97
C ASN A 493 -5.23 9.40 -29.93
N ARG A 494 -5.12 8.33 -29.15
CA ARG A 494 -6.18 7.35 -28.91
C ARG A 494 -6.46 7.22 -27.43
N THR A 495 -7.68 6.78 -27.11
CA THR A 495 -8.13 6.59 -25.73
C THR A 495 -7.95 5.14 -25.32
N TYR A 496 -7.34 4.94 -24.17
CA TYR A 496 -7.07 3.63 -23.60
C TYR A 496 -7.51 3.56 -22.13
N TYR A 497 -7.69 2.34 -21.65
CA TYR A 497 -7.67 2.02 -20.24
C TYR A 497 -6.30 1.43 -19.91
N MET A 498 -5.55 2.11 -19.04
CA MET A 498 -4.34 1.56 -18.44
C MET A 498 -4.73 0.63 -17.30
N LYS A 499 -4.43 -0.66 -17.46
CA LYS A 499 -4.79 -1.72 -16.50
C LYS A 499 -3.57 -2.56 -16.16
N LEU A 500 -3.42 -2.92 -14.89
CA LEU A 500 -2.47 -3.92 -14.41
C LEU A 500 -2.75 -5.26 -15.12
N ASP A 501 -1.77 -5.78 -15.84
CA ASP A 501 -1.76 -7.16 -16.32
C ASP A 501 -1.37 -8.07 -15.16
N THR A 502 -2.20 -9.07 -14.89
CA THR A 502 -2.02 -10.03 -13.79
C THR A 502 -1.96 -11.47 -14.27
N ARG A 503 -1.98 -11.71 -15.59
CA ARG A 503 -2.23 -13.05 -16.16
C ARG A 503 -1.26 -13.42 -17.26
N THR A 504 -1.14 -12.58 -18.27
CA THR A 504 -0.52 -13.01 -19.52
C THR A 504 0.91 -12.56 -19.60
N PHE A 505 1.17 -11.31 -19.22
CA PHE A 505 2.45 -10.62 -19.33
C PHE A 505 3.13 -10.77 -20.71
N ALA A 506 2.42 -11.29 -21.71
CA ALA A 506 2.94 -11.59 -23.03
C ALA A 506 2.95 -10.35 -23.92
N GLN A 507 2.09 -9.37 -23.59
CA GLN A 507 1.95 -8.08 -24.25
C GLN A 507 1.66 -7.03 -23.17
N HIS A 508 2.71 -6.37 -22.71
CA HIS A 508 2.63 -5.24 -21.78
C HIS A 508 3.19 -3.98 -22.46
N ASP A 509 2.70 -2.82 -22.03
CA ASP A 509 3.12 -1.52 -22.54
C ASP A 509 4.07 -0.83 -21.56
N TYR A 510 3.88 -1.04 -20.25
CA TYR A 510 4.69 -0.45 -19.20
C TYR A 510 4.95 -1.42 -18.07
N ALA A 511 6.13 -1.38 -17.49
CA ALA A 511 6.44 -2.07 -16.24
C ALA A 511 7.27 -1.17 -15.33
N ILE A 512 6.95 -1.20 -14.05
CA ILE A 512 7.60 -0.36 -13.03
C ILE A 512 8.71 -1.15 -12.35
N TYR A 513 9.89 -0.53 -12.23
CA TYR A 513 11.05 -1.09 -11.56
C TYR A 513 11.54 -0.17 -10.45
N PHE A 514 12.03 -0.76 -9.37
CA PHE A 514 12.71 -0.06 -8.28
C PHE A 514 14.19 -0.41 -8.36
N ASN A 515 15.02 0.53 -8.81
CA ASN A 515 16.46 0.34 -9.02
C ASN A 515 16.77 -0.93 -9.84
N GLY A 516 16.12 -1.09 -11.01
CA GLY A 516 16.26 -2.24 -11.88
C GLY A 516 15.56 -3.53 -11.44
N GLN A 517 14.93 -3.56 -10.26
CA GLN A 517 14.18 -4.73 -9.77
C GLN A 517 12.68 -4.56 -10.05
N LEU A 518 12.04 -5.58 -10.64
CA LEU A 518 10.64 -5.51 -11.04
C LEU A 518 9.73 -5.37 -9.81
N SER A 519 8.90 -4.32 -9.79
CA SER A 519 7.97 -4.03 -8.67
C SER A 519 6.77 -4.98 -8.59
N GLY A 520 6.56 -5.82 -9.62
CA GLY A 520 5.33 -6.59 -9.82
C GLY A 520 4.22 -5.81 -10.54
N LEU A 521 4.41 -4.52 -10.79
CA LEU A 521 3.44 -3.68 -11.50
C LEU A 521 3.77 -3.66 -12.99
N VAL A 522 2.90 -4.30 -13.77
CA VAL A 522 2.99 -4.35 -15.24
C VAL A 522 1.64 -3.96 -15.81
N TYR A 523 1.62 -3.05 -16.76
CA TYR A 523 0.43 -2.44 -17.32
C TYR A 523 0.27 -2.71 -18.81
N LYS A 524 -0.99 -2.82 -19.22
CA LYS A 524 -1.42 -2.88 -20.60
C LYS A 524 -2.37 -1.73 -20.91
N LEU A 525 -2.25 -1.18 -22.11
CA LEU A 525 -3.19 -0.24 -22.71
C LEU A 525 -4.24 -1.02 -23.50
N GLU A 526 -5.44 -1.11 -22.96
CA GLU A 526 -6.59 -1.67 -23.66
C GLU A 526 -7.37 -0.55 -24.33
N SER A 527 -7.70 -0.69 -25.62
CA SER A 527 -8.51 0.33 -26.31
C SER A 527 -9.82 0.52 -25.54
N ALA A 528 -10.09 1.74 -25.11
CA ALA A 528 -11.47 2.12 -24.85
C ALA A 528 -12.14 2.06 -26.22
N GLY A 529 -13.22 1.30 -26.40
CA GLY A 529 -13.95 1.28 -27.66
C GLY A 529 -14.35 2.69 -28.10
N TRP A 530 -14.77 2.85 -29.35
CA TRP A 530 -15.45 4.07 -29.77
C TRP A 530 -16.77 4.14 -28.97
N GLU A 531 -16.83 5.02 -27.97
CA GLU A 531 -18.07 5.44 -27.30
C GLU A 531 -18.76 6.52 -28.13
#